data_AF-A0A5C7VHZ6-F1
#
_entry.id   AF-A0A5C7VHZ6-F1
#
_cell.length_a   1.000
_cell.length_b   1.000
_cell.length_c   1.000
_cell.angle_alpha   90.00
_cell.angle_beta   90.00
_cell.angle_gamma   90.00
#
_symmetry.space_group_name_H-M   'P 1'
#
loop_
_entity.id
_entity.type
_entity.pdbx_description
1 polymer ?
#
loop_
_entity_poly.entity_id
_entity_poly.type
_entity_poly.pdbx_seq_one_letter_code
_entity_poly.pdbx_strand_id
1 'polypeptide(L)'
;MNDDHGGRRNDDRSSDDNSSGGVNVSGNHKAFKFEIVNGQVTAVYEVKDGELKSKSLTDGGRKSYTVDGNDVIRTEIKPFGTEITRYSDDNGDGIYLRTSEQWQVSSNSNGVTPKFTDIIHFSHTSGDDRIAVRSGEDCRGGNGADDFVVREAAHLHIGDFSSREGDLLIFDTGLGLTSRDQLASYVTDTHHDGQNFIVNFGSDVSITLVGVQADQVSWNDVSVLS
;
A
#
# COMPACT_ATOMS: atom_id res chain seq x y z
N MET A 1 50.57 38.75 17.82
CA MET A 1 49.62 38.09 18.73
C MET A 1 49.79 36.61 18.49
N ASN A 2 50.13 35.87 19.54
CA ASN A 2 49.94 34.42 19.61
C ASN A 2 48.42 34.18 19.87
N ASP A 3 47.84 32.99 19.93
CA ASP A 3 48.31 31.59 19.85
C ASP A 3 47.36 30.84 18.83
N ASP A 4 47.34 29.52 18.57
CA ASP A 4 48.02 28.35 19.15
C ASP A 4 48.13 27.18 18.11
N HIS A 5 48.52 25.98 18.58
CA HIS A 5 48.42 24.64 17.98
C HIS A 5 47.05 24.30 17.33
N GLY A 6 46.89 23.43 16.33
CA GLY A 6 47.53 22.14 15.96
C GLY A 6 46.37 21.15 15.67
N GLY A 7 46.40 20.11 14.83
CA GLY A 7 47.47 19.41 14.12
C GLY A 7 47.12 17.91 14.09
N ARG A 8 46.97 17.33 12.88
CA ARG A 8 46.72 15.88 12.59
C ARG A 8 45.27 15.40 12.93
N ARG A 9 44.72 14.30 12.38
CA ARG A 9 45.20 13.19 11.52
C ARG A 9 44.16 12.82 10.45
N ASN A 10 44.58 12.11 9.41
CA ASN A 10 43.68 11.20 8.67
C ASN A 10 43.27 10.04 9.61
N ASP A 11 42.05 9.55 9.49
CA ASP A 11 41.74 8.13 9.75
C ASP A 11 40.55 7.75 8.85
N ASP A 12 40.75 6.76 7.98
CA ASP A 12 39.69 6.16 7.20
C ASP A 12 38.69 5.47 8.14
N ARG A 13 37.40 5.78 7.97
CA ARG A 13 36.32 4.85 8.31
C ARG A 13 35.28 4.84 7.20
N SER A 14 35.47 3.90 6.28
CA SER A 14 34.32 3.15 5.75
C SER A 14 33.50 2.72 6.96
N SER A 15 32.26 3.21 7.07
CA SER A 15 31.32 2.62 8.02
C SER A 15 30.79 1.37 7.35
N ASP A 16 31.59 0.30 7.45
CA ASP A 16 31.17 -1.06 7.15
C ASP A 16 30.09 -1.43 8.17
N ASP A 17 28.84 -1.02 7.92
CA ASP A 17 27.67 -1.54 8.63
C ASP A 17 27.42 -2.98 8.15
N ASN A 18 28.33 -3.86 8.58
CA ASN A 18 28.12 -5.30 8.67
C ASN A 18 27.10 -5.59 9.77
N SER A 19 25.88 -5.09 9.58
CA SER A 19 24.71 -5.49 10.35
C SER A 19 24.23 -6.83 9.80
N SER A 20 24.50 -7.89 10.56
CA SER A 20 24.18 -9.27 10.22
C SER A 20 22.69 -9.47 9.89
N GLY A 21 22.39 -9.88 8.67
CA GLY A 21 21.11 -10.51 8.32
C GLY A 21 19.88 -9.60 8.28
N GLY A 22 20.05 -8.29 8.23
CA GLY A 22 18.93 -7.36 8.02
C GLY A 22 18.36 -7.51 6.61
N VAL A 23 17.10 -7.93 6.49
CA VAL A 23 16.37 -7.94 5.22
C VAL A 23 16.22 -6.49 4.74
N ASN A 24 16.78 -6.19 3.58
CA ASN A 24 16.92 -4.81 3.08
C ASN A 24 15.64 -4.38 2.34
N VAL A 25 14.54 -4.19 3.09
CA VAL A 25 13.25 -3.75 2.54
C VAL A 25 13.31 -2.27 2.16
N SER A 26 13.93 -1.96 1.03
CA SER A 26 13.96 -0.60 0.47
C SER A 26 12.62 -0.27 -0.23
N GLY A 27 11.58 -0.07 0.56
CA GLY A 27 10.25 0.36 0.10
C GLY A 27 9.22 0.25 1.21
N ASN A 28 8.27 1.20 1.28
CA ASN A 28 7.19 1.20 2.29
C ASN A 28 6.09 0.16 1.99
N HIS A 29 6.42 -0.92 1.27
CA HIS A 29 5.49 -1.97 0.86
C HIS A 29 5.73 -3.23 1.71
N LYS A 30 4.65 -3.94 2.05
CA LYS A 30 4.76 -5.18 2.84
C LYS A 30 5.59 -6.24 2.10
N ALA A 31 6.65 -6.70 2.76
CA ALA A 31 7.55 -7.75 2.30
C ALA A 31 7.13 -9.12 2.87
N PHE A 32 7.41 -10.18 2.12
CA PHE A 32 6.97 -11.54 2.43
C PHE A 32 8.09 -12.55 2.15
N LYS A 33 8.10 -13.65 2.90
CA LYS A 33 8.91 -14.83 2.59
C LYS A 33 7.99 -16.00 2.29
N PHE A 34 8.24 -16.68 1.19
CA PHE A 34 7.56 -17.91 0.79
C PHE A 34 8.51 -19.09 0.91
N GLU A 35 8.08 -20.18 1.56
CA GLU A 35 8.77 -21.46 1.42
C GLU A 35 8.14 -22.20 0.25
N ILE A 36 8.97 -22.59 -0.72
CA ILE A 36 8.53 -23.22 -1.97
C ILE A 36 9.21 -24.58 -2.10
N VAL A 37 8.42 -25.65 -2.17
CA VAL A 37 8.89 -27.03 -2.36
C VAL A 37 8.20 -27.62 -3.58
N ASN A 38 8.98 -28.08 -4.57
CA ASN A 38 8.47 -28.63 -5.83
C ASN A 38 7.46 -27.72 -6.56
N GLY A 39 7.68 -26.40 -6.51
CA GLY A 39 6.80 -25.39 -7.13
C GLY A 39 5.50 -25.11 -6.36
N GLN A 40 5.34 -25.63 -5.14
CA GLN A 40 4.20 -25.36 -4.27
C GLN A 40 4.63 -24.54 -3.05
N VAL A 41 3.84 -23.54 -2.67
CA VAL A 41 4.06 -22.76 -1.46
C VAL A 41 3.67 -23.59 -0.24
N THR A 42 4.64 -23.88 0.64
CA THR A 42 4.48 -24.70 1.85
C THR A 42 4.47 -23.90 3.16
N ALA A 43 4.86 -22.62 3.12
CA ALA A 43 4.68 -21.66 4.21
C ALA A 43 4.72 -20.22 3.68
N VAL A 44 4.09 -19.30 4.41
CA VAL A 44 4.07 -17.85 4.12
C VAL A 44 4.36 -17.08 5.39
N TYR A 45 5.25 -16.10 5.31
CA TYR A 45 5.58 -15.19 6.40
C TYR A 45 5.49 -13.75 5.88
N GLU A 46 4.89 -12.84 6.65
CA GLU A 46 5.10 -11.40 6.47
C GLU A 46 6.40 -11.04 7.17
N VAL A 47 7.29 -10.33 6.47
CA VAL A 47 8.51 -9.75 7.06
C VAL A 47 8.11 -8.40 7.63
N LYS A 48 8.15 -8.27 8.96
CA LYS A 48 7.78 -7.03 9.64
C LYS A 48 8.70 -6.79 10.84
N ASP A 49 9.29 -5.59 10.88
CA ASP A 49 10.24 -5.16 11.92
C ASP A 49 11.48 -6.09 12.01
N GLY A 50 11.87 -6.71 10.88
CA GLY A 50 12.90 -7.73 10.79
C GLY A 50 12.47 -9.15 11.19
N GLU A 51 11.24 -9.33 11.70
CA GLU A 51 10.71 -10.62 12.16
C GLU A 51 9.86 -11.31 11.08
N LEU A 52 9.89 -12.65 11.05
CA LEU A 52 9.02 -13.48 10.19
C LEU A 52 7.71 -13.82 10.92
N LYS A 53 6.61 -13.18 10.54
CA LYS A 53 5.27 -13.37 11.12
C LYS A 53 4.46 -14.32 10.25
N SER A 54 4.34 -15.57 10.69
CA SER A 54 3.64 -16.65 9.97
C SER A 54 2.20 -16.26 9.59
N LYS A 55 1.80 -16.62 8.37
CA LYS A 55 0.46 -16.41 7.79
C LYS A 55 -0.15 -17.75 7.41
N SER A 56 -1.47 -17.85 7.52
CA SER A 56 -2.17 -19.06 7.09
C SER A 56 -2.12 -19.21 5.57
N LEU A 57 -1.70 -20.40 5.11
CA LEU A 57 -1.74 -20.82 3.71
C LEU A 57 -3.16 -20.92 3.16
N THR A 58 -4.13 -21.20 4.03
CA THR A 58 -5.51 -21.48 3.65
C THR A 58 -6.50 -20.76 4.56
N ASP A 59 -7.65 -20.39 4.01
CA ASP A 59 -8.84 -19.93 4.75
C ASP A 59 -10.01 -20.83 4.37
N GLY A 60 -10.09 -22.02 4.97
CA GLY A 60 -11.13 -23.01 4.65
C GLY A 60 -11.20 -23.40 3.17
N GLY A 61 -10.07 -23.42 2.47
CA GLY A 61 -10.01 -23.68 1.03
C GLY A 61 -10.28 -22.48 0.12
N ARG A 62 -10.57 -21.30 0.68
CA ARG A 62 -10.78 -20.05 -0.10
C ARG A 62 -9.50 -19.34 -0.52
N LYS A 63 -8.36 -19.76 0.02
CA LYS A 63 -7.04 -19.14 -0.21
C LYS A 63 -6.08 -20.16 -0.80
N SER A 64 -5.42 -19.77 -1.87
CA SER A 64 -4.40 -20.54 -2.57
C SER A 64 -3.25 -19.65 -3.03
N TYR A 65 -2.12 -20.30 -3.33
CA TYR A 65 -0.92 -19.65 -3.85
C TYR A 65 -0.40 -20.46 -5.05
N THR A 66 -0.02 -19.76 -6.10
CA THR A 66 0.60 -20.32 -7.32
C THR A 66 1.96 -19.67 -7.51
N VAL A 67 2.98 -20.46 -7.85
CA VAL A 67 4.30 -19.94 -8.25
C VAL A 67 4.30 -19.77 -9.77
N ASP A 68 4.65 -18.57 -10.24
CA ASP A 68 4.63 -18.16 -11.65
C ASP A 68 5.97 -17.50 -12.01
N GLY A 69 6.92 -18.32 -12.45
CA GLY A 69 8.31 -17.86 -12.66
C GLY A 69 8.97 -17.42 -11.36
N ASN A 70 9.21 -16.11 -11.24
CA ASN A 70 9.80 -15.46 -10.07
C ASN A 70 8.74 -14.85 -9.12
N ASP A 71 7.46 -15.00 -9.45
CA ASP A 71 6.36 -14.43 -8.69
C ASP A 71 5.61 -15.49 -7.90
N VAL A 72 4.98 -15.04 -6.81
CA VAL A 72 3.91 -15.78 -6.15
C VAL A 72 2.60 -15.02 -6.33
N ILE A 73 1.58 -15.73 -6.82
CA ILE A 73 0.22 -15.20 -6.99
C ILE A 73 -0.66 -15.83 -5.90
N ARG A 74 -1.17 -14.99 -4.99
CA ARG A 74 -2.22 -15.38 -4.05
C ARG A 74 -3.58 -15.16 -4.69
N THR A 75 -4.46 -16.14 -4.55
CA THR A 75 -5.88 -16.02 -4.90
C THR A 75 -6.71 -16.22 -3.63
N GLU A 76 -7.61 -15.28 -3.31
CA GLU A 76 -8.46 -15.34 -2.13
C GLU A 76 -9.93 -15.08 -2.48
N ILE A 77 -10.74 -16.14 -2.42
CA ILE A 77 -12.17 -16.13 -2.68
C ILE A 77 -12.89 -15.46 -1.50
N LYS A 78 -13.55 -14.34 -1.76
CA LYS A 78 -14.41 -13.62 -0.82
C LYS A 78 -15.90 -13.88 -1.17
N PRO A 79 -16.87 -13.45 -0.35
CA PRO A 79 -18.29 -13.74 -0.60
C PRO A 79 -18.85 -13.26 -1.95
N PHE A 80 -18.32 -12.18 -2.52
CA PHE A 80 -18.86 -11.51 -3.72
C PHE A 80 -17.85 -11.33 -4.86
N GLY A 81 -16.69 -11.97 -4.76
CA GLY A 81 -15.60 -11.85 -5.72
C GLY A 81 -14.34 -12.55 -5.24
N THR A 82 -13.27 -12.38 -5.99
CA THR A 82 -11.96 -12.96 -5.72
C THR A 82 -10.92 -11.86 -5.74
N GLU A 83 -10.12 -11.78 -4.69
CA GLU A 83 -8.94 -10.93 -4.62
C GLU A 83 -7.73 -11.71 -5.14
N ILE A 84 -6.99 -11.13 -6.07
CA ILE A 84 -5.73 -11.68 -6.59
C ILE A 84 -4.62 -10.74 -6.16
N THR A 85 -3.56 -11.25 -5.57
CA THR A 85 -2.41 -10.46 -5.10
C THR A 85 -1.13 -11.03 -5.69
N ARG A 86 -0.32 -10.20 -6.34
CA ARG A 86 0.99 -10.60 -6.86
C ARG A 86 2.10 -10.16 -5.90
N TYR A 87 3.08 -11.04 -5.74
CA TYR A 87 4.30 -10.83 -4.98
C TYR A 87 5.48 -11.18 -5.87
N SER A 88 6.56 -10.39 -5.86
CA SER A 88 7.74 -10.61 -6.71
C SER A 88 9.05 -10.44 -5.95
N ASP A 89 10.05 -11.24 -6.32
CA ASP A 89 11.42 -11.33 -5.76
C ASP A 89 12.43 -10.87 -6.82
N ASP A 90 12.21 -9.68 -7.43
CA ASP A 90 12.95 -9.20 -8.62
C ASP A 90 14.48 -9.15 -8.45
N ASN A 91 14.98 -9.09 -7.21
CA ASN A 91 16.40 -9.11 -6.89
C ASN A 91 16.95 -10.52 -6.57
N GLY A 92 16.08 -11.53 -6.39
CA GLY A 92 16.44 -12.92 -6.12
C GLY A 92 17.02 -13.18 -4.73
N ASP A 93 16.69 -12.35 -3.72
CA ASP A 93 17.16 -12.52 -2.34
C ASP A 93 16.27 -13.44 -1.48
N GLY A 94 15.12 -13.86 -2.02
CA GLY A 94 14.14 -14.73 -1.35
C GLY A 94 13.06 -13.96 -0.59
N ILE A 95 13.04 -12.62 -0.70
CA ILE A 95 12.06 -11.73 -0.06
C ILE A 95 11.22 -11.05 -1.13
N TYR A 96 9.95 -11.39 -1.12
CA TYR A 96 9.00 -10.98 -2.12
C TYR A 96 8.29 -9.71 -1.67
N LEU A 97 8.35 -8.64 -2.47
CA LEU A 97 7.53 -7.47 -2.27
C LEU A 97 6.13 -7.72 -2.83
N ARG A 98 5.09 -7.24 -2.15
CA ARG A 98 3.74 -7.22 -2.73
C ARG A 98 3.68 -6.12 -3.80
N THR A 99 3.49 -6.49 -5.05
CA THR A 99 3.58 -5.58 -6.21
C THR A 99 2.23 -5.10 -6.72
N SER A 100 1.20 -5.97 -6.71
CA SER A 100 -0.15 -5.58 -7.16
C SER A 100 -1.29 -6.36 -6.50
N GLU A 101 -2.49 -5.80 -6.62
CA GLU A 101 -3.78 -6.40 -6.24
C GLU A 101 -4.78 -6.25 -7.40
N GLN A 102 -5.69 -7.20 -7.57
CA GLN A 102 -6.82 -7.11 -8.49
C GLN A 102 -8.07 -7.67 -7.84
N TRP A 103 -9.22 -7.06 -8.11
CA TRP A 103 -10.53 -7.62 -7.74
C TRP A 103 -11.23 -8.22 -8.95
N GLN A 104 -11.78 -9.42 -8.80
CA GLN A 104 -12.62 -10.07 -9.80
C GLN A 104 -14.01 -10.31 -9.23
N VAL A 105 -15.02 -9.61 -9.76
CA VAL A 105 -16.42 -9.73 -9.32
C VAL A 105 -16.96 -11.11 -9.70
N SER A 106 -17.68 -11.77 -8.78
CA SER A 106 -18.32 -13.06 -9.08
C SER A 106 -19.62 -12.85 -9.87
N SER A 107 -19.91 -13.74 -10.82
CA SER A 107 -20.99 -13.56 -11.82
C SER A 107 -22.42 -13.39 -11.26
N ASN A 108 -22.62 -13.62 -9.96
CA ASN A 108 -23.89 -13.52 -9.25
C ASN A 108 -23.82 -12.58 -8.01
N SER A 109 -22.94 -11.58 -8.01
CA SER A 109 -22.75 -10.65 -6.89
C SER A 109 -23.93 -9.68 -6.70
N ASN A 110 -25.00 -10.16 -6.07
CA ASN A 110 -26.16 -9.32 -5.64
C ASN A 110 -25.92 -8.63 -4.29
N GLY A 111 -24.66 -8.51 -3.87
CA GLY A 111 -24.25 -7.92 -2.59
C GLY A 111 -23.32 -6.73 -2.78
N VAL A 112 -23.10 -6.01 -1.69
CA VAL A 112 -22.09 -4.96 -1.61
C VAL A 112 -20.71 -5.58 -1.86
N THR A 113 -19.99 -5.07 -2.86
CA THR A 113 -18.71 -5.62 -3.32
C THR A 113 -17.87 -4.53 -3.98
N PRO A 114 -16.54 -4.55 -3.88
CA PRO A 114 -15.67 -3.74 -4.73
C PRO A 114 -16.02 -3.91 -6.22
N LYS A 115 -15.91 -2.83 -6.98
CA LYS A 115 -16.27 -2.69 -8.39
C LYS A 115 -15.08 -2.34 -9.28
N PHE A 116 -14.00 -1.79 -8.73
CA PHE A 116 -12.79 -1.49 -9.51
C PHE A 116 -12.10 -2.82 -9.86
N THR A 117 -12.29 -3.33 -11.07
CA THR A 117 -11.77 -4.65 -11.48
C THR A 117 -10.35 -4.62 -12.04
N ASP A 118 -9.82 -3.42 -12.26
CA ASP A 118 -8.50 -3.26 -12.85
C ASP A 118 -7.39 -3.54 -11.82
N ILE A 119 -6.19 -3.80 -12.31
CA ILE A 119 -5.02 -4.01 -11.45
C ILE A 119 -4.65 -2.67 -10.80
N ILE A 120 -4.41 -2.72 -9.50
CA ILE A 120 -3.85 -1.63 -8.70
C ILE A 120 -2.48 -2.06 -8.18
N HIS A 121 -1.54 -1.13 -8.16
CA HIS A 121 -0.13 -1.35 -7.87
C HIS A 121 0.24 -0.75 -6.51
N PHE A 122 1.22 -1.36 -5.83
CA PHE A 122 1.75 -0.80 -4.58
C PHE A 122 2.86 0.22 -4.85
N SER A 123 3.67 -0.03 -5.89
CA SER A 123 4.68 0.88 -6.43
C SER A 123 4.10 1.78 -7.52
N HIS A 124 4.61 2.99 -7.62
CA HIS A 124 4.28 3.95 -8.67
C HIS A 124 5.38 4.08 -9.74
N THR A 125 5.08 4.84 -10.79
CA THR A 125 5.95 5.13 -11.93
C THR A 125 6.09 6.66 -12.11
N SER A 126 5.92 7.16 -13.34
CA SER A 126 5.98 8.58 -13.70
C SER A 126 4.96 8.95 -14.79
N GLY A 127 3.86 8.20 -14.86
CA GLY A 127 2.66 8.52 -15.62
C GLY A 127 1.47 7.84 -14.95
N ASP A 128 0.26 8.21 -15.38
CA ASP A 128 -1.03 7.89 -14.76
C ASP A 128 -1.13 6.45 -14.22
N ASP A 129 -0.97 6.32 -12.91
CA ASP A 129 -0.93 5.06 -12.17
C ASP A 129 -2.22 4.80 -11.38
N ARG A 130 -2.36 3.56 -10.91
CA ARG A 130 -3.49 3.11 -10.09
C ARG A 130 -2.98 2.51 -8.80
N ILE A 131 -3.02 3.29 -7.72
CA ILE A 131 -2.30 3.04 -6.49
C ILE A 131 -3.18 2.36 -5.44
N ALA A 132 -2.68 1.28 -4.85
CA ALA A 132 -3.37 0.55 -3.80
C ALA A 132 -3.18 1.22 -2.42
N VAL A 133 -4.19 1.94 -1.94
CA VAL A 133 -4.16 2.59 -0.62
C VAL A 133 -4.52 1.57 0.48
N ARG A 134 -3.56 1.18 1.33
CA ARG A 134 -3.75 0.17 2.41
C ARG A 134 -3.07 0.61 3.70
N SER A 135 -3.59 0.18 4.85
CA SER A 135 -3.12 0.61 6.16
C SER A 135 -1.78 -0.02 6.56
N GLY A 136 -0.94 0.77 7.24
CA GLY A 136 0.41 0.39 7.62
C GLY A 136 1.44 0.50 6.48
N GLU A 137 1.11 1.22 5.41
CA GLU A 137 1.97 1.56 4.27
C GLU A 137 1.70 3.03 3.91
N ASP A 138 2.74 3.80 3.58
CA ASP A 138 2.57 5.13 2.98
C ASP A 138 2.55 4.95 1.45
N CYS A 139 1.41 5.18 0.80
CA CYS A 139 1.28 5.07 -0.65
C CYS A 139 1.54 6.41 -1.35
N ARG A 140 1.87 6.35 -2.65
CA ARG A 140 2.34 7.45 -3.51
C ARG A 140 2.02 7.13 -4.97
N GLY A 141 1.72 8.14 -5.79
CA GLY A 141 1.52 8.08 -7.24
C GLY A 141 2.71 8.62 -8.06
N GLY A 142 3.54 9.48 -7.46
CA GLY A 142 4.75 9.99 -8.13
C GLY A 142 4.50 11.16 -9.06
N ASN A 143 4.43 10.94 -10.38
CA ASN A 143 3.98 11.95 -11.33
C ASN A 143 2.97 11.30 -12.28
N GLY A 144 1.85 11.95 -12.54
CA GLY A 144 0.77 11.43 -13.37
C GLY A 144 -0.56 12.06 -12.97
N ALA A 145 -1.65 11.63 -13.58
CA ALA A 145 -2.97 11.78 -13.00
C ALA A 145 -3.35 10.45 -12.33
N ASP A 146 -3.12 10.34 -11.01
CA ASP A 146 -3.07 9.05 -10.33
C ASP A 146 -4.38 8.67 -9.60
N ASP A 147 -4.83 7.44 -9.81
CA ASP A 147 -6.02 6.83 -9.19
C ASP A 147 -5.65 6.16 -7.86
N PHE A 148 -5.85 6.84 -6.72
CA PHE A 148 -5.62 6.29 -5.38
C PHE A 148 -6.84 5.46 -4.90
N VAL A 149 -6.76 4.14 -5.01
CA VAL A 149 -7.86 3.20 -4.77
C VAL A 149 -7.93 2.68 -3.32
N VAL A 150 -8.87 3.24 -2.56
CA VAL A 150 -9.18 2.93 -1.16
C VAL A 150 -10.19 1.77 -1.08
N ARG A 151 -9.80 0.66 -0.44
CA ARG A 151 -10.67 -0.52 -0.25
C ARG A 151 -11.01 -0.88 1.21
N GLU A 152 -10.51 -0.12 2.18
CA GLU A 152 -10.65 -0.45 3.60
C GLU A 152 -10.92 0.78 4.46
N ALA A 153 -11.54 0.57 5.61
CA ALA A 153 -11.81 1.59 6.61
C ALA A 153 -10.77 1.45 7.74
N ALA A 154 -9.71 2.25 7.67
CA ALA A 154 -8.56 2.22 8.58
C ALA A 154 -7.90 3.61 8.64
N HIS A 155 -6.76 3.71 9.31
CA HIS A 155 -5.85 4.86 9.16
C HIS A 155 -4.98 4.65 7.93
N LEU A 156 -5.10 5.54 6.94
CA LEU A 156 -4.50 5.45 5.61
C LEU A 156 -3.64 6.69 5.32
N HIS A 157 -2.46 6.49 4.76
CA HIS A 157 -1.52 7.55 4.43
C HIS A 157 -1.27 7.61 2.92
N ILE A 158 -1.46 8.80 2.35
CA ILE A 158 -1.31 9.08 0.92
C ILE A 158 -0.34 10.26 0.80
N GLY A 159 0.85 10.03 0.25
CA GLY A 159 1.76 11.08 -0.20
C GLY A 159 1.41 11.60 -1.58
N ASP A 160 2.10 12.66 -2.00
CA ASP A 160 2.13 13.30 -3.33
C ASP A 160 0.83 13.66 -4.06
N PHE A 161 -0.35 13.33 -3.51
CA PHE A 161 -1.67 13.65 -4.07
C PHE A 161 -1.81 15.11 -4.55
N SER A 162 -2.24 15.26 -5.80
CA SER A 162 -2.26 16.50 -6.56
C SER A 162 -3.50 16.62 -7.47
N SER A 163 -4.53 17.32 -6.99
CA SER A 163 -5.70 17.77 -7.78
C SER A 163 -5.31 18.58 -9.04
N ARG A 164 -4.09 19.13 -9.09
CA ARG A 164 -3.57 19.89 -10.23
C ARG A 164 -3.07 19.01 -11.38
N GLU A 165 -2.56 17.83 -11.06
CA GLU A 165 -2.05 16.88 -12.05
C GLU A 165 -3.17 15.93 -12.51
N GLY A 166 -4.15 15.68 -11.64
CA GLY A 166 -5.44 15.08 -12.00
C GLY A 166 -5.90 13.97 -11.04
N ASP A 167 -5.18 13.79 -9.94
CA ASP A 167 -5.33 12.65 -9.03
C ASP A 167 -6.73 12.51 -8.45
N LEU A 168 -7.15 11.25 -8.27
CA LEU A 168 -8.46 10.89 -7.76
C LEU A 168 -8.36 9.96 -6.55
N LEU A 169 -9.08 10.29 -5.48
CA LEU A 169 -9.36 9.37 -4.38
C LEU A 169 -10.57 8.49 -4.77
N ILE A 170 -10.32 7.24 -5.14
CA ILE A 170 -11.36 6.28 -5.52
C ILE A 170 -11.72 5.40 -4.31
N PHE A 171 -12.91 5.61 -3.77
CA PHE A 171 -13.46 4.79 -2.69
C PHE A 171 -14.23 3.60 -3.27
N ASP A 172 -13.61 2.42 -3.17
CA ASP A 172 -14.11 1.13 -3.66
C ASP A 172 -14.19 0.11 -2.51
N THR A 173 -14.71 0.54 -1.37
CA THR A 173 -14.55 -0.16 -0.07
C THR A 173 -15.29 -1.48 0.04
N GLY A 174 -16.30 -1.75 -0.81
CA GLY A 174 -17.19 -2.89 -0.60
C GLY A 174 -17.97 -2.82 0.73
N LEU A 175 -18.12 -1.63 1.34
CA LEU A 175 -18.85 -1.42 2.60
C LEU A 175 -20.22 -0.74 2.43
N GLY A 176 -20.65 -0.45 1.20
CA GLY A 176 -21.99 0.06 0.90
C GLY A 176 -22.06 1.57 0.81
N LEU A 177 -20.93 2.20 0.48
CA LEU A 177 -20.89 3.58 0.00
C LEU A 177 -21.53 3.63 -1.39
N THR A 178 -22.49 4.53 -1.57
CA THR A 178 -23.27 4.68 -2.81
C THR A 178 -23.07 6.04 -3.48
N SER A 179 -22.48 7.01 -2.78
CA SER A 179 -22.27 8.37 -3.28
C SER A 179 -21.21 9.13 -2.48
N ARG A 180 -20.69 10.21 -3.07
CA ARG A 180 -19.82 11.18 -2.40
C ARG A 180 -20.54 11.83 -1.20
N ASP A 181 -21.82 12.15 -1.35
CA ASP A 181 -22.63 12.74 -0.27
C ASP A 181 -22.75 11.81 0.95
N GLN A 182 -22.91 10.49 0.71
CA GLN A 182 -22.91 9.50 1.79
C GLN A 182 -21.53 9.43 2.47
N LEU A 183 -20.44 9.40 1.69
CA LEU A 183 -19.08 9.43 2.24
C LEU A 183 -18.82 10.70 3.05
N ALA A 184 -19.21 11.87 2.53
CA ALA A 184 -19.12 13.16 3.21
C ALA A 184 -19.90 13.18 4.53
N SER A 185 -21.06 12.50 4.59
CA SER A 185 -21.86 12.40 5.82
C SER A 185 -21.18 11.61 6.96
N TYR A 186 -20.14 10.84 6.66
CA TYR A 186 -19.32 10.15 7.67
C TYR A 186 -18.12 10.98 8.14
N VAL A 187 -17.78 12.11 7.50
CA VAL A 187 -16.68 12.97 7.93
C VAL A 187 -17.05 13.64 9.25
N THR A 188 -16.30 13.36 10.30
CA THR A 188 -16.52 13.91 11.64
C THR A 188 -15.63 15.10 11.96
N ASP A 189 -14.47 15.20 11.32
CA ASP A 189 -13.49 16.25 11.54
C ASP A 189 -12.53 16.35 10.34
N THR A 190 -12.06 17.57 10.04
CA THR A 190 -10.99 17.84 9.07
C THR A 190 -10.05 18.88 9.64
N HIS A 191 -8.75 18.58 9.65
CA HIS A 191 -7.74 19.52 10.16
C HIS A 191 -6.41 19.38 9.41
N HIS A 192 -5.53 20.34 9.64
CA HIS A 192 -4.15 20.30 9.15
C HIS A 192 -3.20 20.35 10.36
N ASP A 193 -2.29 19.39 10.47
CA ASP A 193 -1.40 19.24 11.63
C ASP A 193 -0.16 20.16 11.61
N GLY A 194 0.04 20.87 10.48
CA GLY A 194 1.22 21.69 10.19
C GLY A 194 1.99 21.19 8.97
N GLN A 195 1.81 19.94 8.56
CA GLN A 195 2.39 19.32 7.36
C GLN A 195 1.37 18.57 6.50
N ASN A 196 0.36 17.97 7.12
CA ASN A 196 -0.56 17.03 6.47
C ASN A 196 -2.01 17.48 6.65
N PHE A 197 -2.84 17.27 5.63
CA PHE A 197 -4.29 17.41 5.75
C PHE A 197 -4.92 16.06 6.14
N ILE A 198 -5.73 16.05 7.19
CA ILE A 198 -6.29 14.84 7.80
C ILE A 198 -7.81 14.92 7.76
N VAL A 199 -8.44 13.87 7.23
CA VAL A 199 -9.90 13.68 7.21
C VAL A 199 -10.25 12.50 8.10
N ASN A 200 -11.05 12.74 9.13
CA ASN A 200 -11.46 11.74 10.11
C ASN A 200 -12.90 11.26 9.86
N PHE A 201 -13.12 9.95 9.94
CA PHE A 201 -14.42 9.29 9.77
C PHE A 201 -14.80 8.55 11.06
N GLY A 202 -15.04 9.30 12.13
CA GLY A 202 -15.12 8.78 13.50
C GLY A 202 -13.75 8.75 14.17
N SER A 203 -13.57 7.87 15.17
CA SER A 203 -12.33 7.75 15.94
C SER A 203 -11.29 6.80 15.33
N ASP A 204 -11.75 5.83 14.53
CA ASP A 204 -10.97 4.62 14.18
C ASP A 204 -10.57 4.57 12.70
N VAL A 205 -10.91 5.60 11.92
CA VAL A 205 -10.73 5.67 10.46
C VAL A 205 -10.31 7.08 10.08
N SER A 206 -9.22 7.22 9.33
CA SER A 206 -8.74 8.50 8.84
C SER A 206 -7.97 8.36 7.52
N ILE A 207 -7.98 9.42 6.72
CA ILE A 207 -7.10 9.57 5.57
C ILE A 207 -6.20 10.78 5.82
N THR A 208 -4.88 10.54 5.80
CA THR A 208 -3.84 11.55 5.91
C THR A 208 -3.26 11.81 4.53
N LEU A 209 -3.49 12.99 3.97
CA LEU A 209 -2.85 13.49 2.76
C LEU A 209 -1.57 14.24 3.15
N VAL A 210 -0.43 13.61 2.92
CA VAL A 210 0.90 14.05 3.41
C VAL A 210 1.44 15.18 2.54
N GLY A 211 1.71 16.34 3.13
CA GLY A 211 2.17 17.54 2.42
C GLY A 211 1.06 18.39 1.78
N VAL A 212 -0.17 17.90 1.74
CA VAL A 212 -1.32 18.55 1.05
C VAL A 212 -1.97 19.59 1.96
N GLN A 213 -2.27 20.76 1.41
CA GLN A 213 -3.05 21.81 2.09
C GLN A 213 -4.56 21.60 1.89
N ALA A 214 -5.36 22.03 2.87
CA ALA A 214 -6.81 21.83 2.86
C ALA A 214 -7.55 22.50 1.67
N ASP A 215 -6.94 23.51 1.02
CA ASP A 215 -7.48 24.19 -0.16
C ASP A 215 -6.99 23.59 -1.49
N GLN A 216 -6.16 22.54 -1.45
CA GLN A 216 -5.64 21.81 -2.61
C GLN A 216 -6.43 20.52 -2.92
N VAL A 217 -7.44 20.18 -2.13
CA VAL A 217 -8.28 18.99 -2.31
C VAL A 217 -9.77 19.36 -2.18
N SER A 218 -10.62 18.69 -2.95
CA SER A 218 -12.05 18.96 -3.04
C SER A 218 -12.87 17.68 -3.27
N TRP A 219 -14.19 17.80 -3.15
CA TRP A 219 -15.11 16.70 -3.49
C TRP A 219 -15.20 16.40 -5.01
N ASN A 220 -14.55 17.20 -5.87
CA ASN A 220 -14.42 16.86 -7.29
C ASN A 220 -13.39 15.76 -7.50
N ASP A 221 -12.34 15.75 -6.69
CA ASP A 221 -11.20 14.81 -6.73
C ASP A 221 -11.52 13.47 -6.04
N VAL A 222 -12.78 13.26 -5.65
CA VAL A 222 -13.26 12.06 -4.96
C VAL A 222 -14.24 11.32 -5.86
N SER A 223 -14.01 10.03 -6.07
CA SER A 223 -14.94 9.09 -6.70
C SER A 223 -15.41 8.05 -5.68
N VAL A 224 -16.67 7.62 -5.78
CA VAL A 224 -17.23 6.54 -4.96
C VAL A 224 -17.83 5.51 -5.90
N LEU A 225 -17.42 4.26 -5.76
CA LEU A 225 -17.91 3.13 -6.56
C LEU A 225 -18.83 2.24 -5.71
N SER A 226 -19.92 1.76 -6.31
CA SER A 226 -21.07 1.14 -5.62
C SER A 226 -21.61 -0.09 -6.31
#